data_AF-A0A924TXF6-F1
#
_entry.id   AF-A0A924TXF6-F1
#
_cell.length_a   1.000
_cell.length_b   1.000
_cell.length_c   1.000
_cell.angle_alpha   90.00
_cell.angle_beta   90.00
_cell.angle_gamma   90.00
#
_symmetry.space_group_name_H-M   'P 1'
#
loop_
_entity.id
_entity.type
_entity.pdbx_description
1 polymer ?
#
loop_
_entity_poly.entity_id
_entity_poly.type
_entity_poly.pdbx_seq_one_letter_code
_entity_poly.pdbx_strand_id
1 'polypeptide(L)'
;MEPRQLRCCVALAESPSFARAADRAHVTQSTLSHRIRQLEDEAGQPLLATRTLPEECFKASGAEPIVVAEMPTVAPMLGLVLRRLIGAIVAINAAPAQSFAVTVRRTALGNSLR
;
A
#
# COMPACT_ATOMS: atom_id res chain seq x y z
N MET A 1 17.68 -12.79 -12.38
CA MET A 1 16.95 -11.62 -12.87
C MET A 1 16.69 -11.72 -14.37
N GLU A 2 15.44 -12.01 -14.74
CA GLU A 2 14.97 -12.13 -16.13
C GLU A 2 14.42 -10.78 -16.65
N PRO A 3 14.70 -10.39 -17.92
CA PRO A 3 14.21 -9.14 -18.52
C PRO A 3 12.69 -8.99 -18.48
N ARG A 4 11.96 -10.11 -18.52
CA ARG A 4 10.49 -10.14 -18.45
C ARG A 4 9.95 -9.74 -17.09
N GLN A 5 10.66 -10.03 -16.00
CA GLN A 5 10.28 -9.62 -14.64
C GLN A 5 10.42 -8.09 -14.48
N LEU A 6 11.53 -7.54 -14.97
CA LEU A 6 11.78 -6.09 -14.97
C LEU A 6 10.72 -5.31 -15.77
N ARG A 7 10.33 -5.82 -16.96
CA ARG A 7 9.24 -5.24 -17.75
C ARG A 7 7.91 -5.23 -17.00
N CYS A 8 7.58 -6.32 -16.30
CA CYS A 8 6.38 -6.35 -15.45
C CYS A 8 6.48 -5.36 -14.29
N CYS A 9 7.66 -5.20 -13.68
CA CYS A 9 7.89 -4.23 -12.61
C CYS A 9 7.68 -2.78 -13.08
N VAL A 10 8.27 -2.40 -14.20
CA VAL A 10 8.10 -1.06 -14.81
C VAL A 10 6.63 -0.81 -15.17
N ALA A 11 5.98 -1.77 -15.84
CA ALA A 11 4.57 -1.66 -16.19
C ALA A 11 3.68 -1.47 -14.95
N LEU A 12 4.04 -2.09 -13.82
CA LEU A 12 3.34 -1.93 -12.55
C LEU A 12 3.57 -0.57 -11.91
N ALA A 13 4.81 -0.06 -11.93
CA ALA A 13 5.16 1.25 -11.40
C ALA A 13 4.44 2.39 -12.14
N GLU A 14 4.17 2.22 -13.42
CA GLU A 14 3.50 3.22 -14.27
C GLU A 14 1.97 3.09 -14.29
N SER A 15 1.40 2.10 -13.60
CA SER A 15 -0.03 1.76 -13.70
C SER A 15 -0.74 1.87 -12.35
N PRO A 16 -2.02 2.31 -12.34
CA PRO A 16 -2.78 2.49 -11.09
C PRO A 16 -3.32 1.18 -10.50
N SER A 17 -3.16 0.04 -11.19
CA SER A 17 -3.61 -1.27 -10.72
C SER A 17 -2.87 -2.42 -11.41
N PHE A 18 -2.87 -3.59 -10.77
CA PHE A 18 -2.32 -4.83 -11.33
C PHE A 18 -2.99 -5.25 -12.65
N ALA A 19 -4.30 -5.04 -12.78
CA ALA A 19 -5.02 -5.35 -14.02
C ALA A 19 -4.51 -4.48 -15.18
N ARG A 20 -4.41 -3.15 -14.98
CA ARG A 20 -3.88 -2.25 -16.01
C ARG A 20 -2.41 -2.47 -16.33
N ALA A 21 -1.61 -2.82 -15.32
CA ALA A 21 -0.22 -3.19 -15.52
C ALA A 21 -0.09 -4.46 -16.39
N ALA A 22 -0.97 -5.44 -16.17
CA ALA A 22 -0.97 -6.69 -16.92
C ALA A 22 -1.36 -6.47 -18.38
N ASP A 23 -2.39 -5.65 -18.63
CA ASP A 23 -2.78 -5.23 -19.98
C ASP A 23 -1.62 -4.55 -20.72
N ARG A 24 -0.95 -3.60 -20.06
CA ARG A 24 0.24 -2.90 -20.61
C ARG A 24 1.42 -3.82 -20.87
N ALA A 25 1.61 -4.82 -20.03
CA ALA A 25 2.68 -5.82 -20.19
C ALA A 25 2.29 -6.97 -21.13
N HIS A 26 1.08 -6.93 -21.73
CA HIS A 26 0.52 -7.97 -22.60
C HIS A 26 0.56 -9.37 -21.98
N VAL A 27 0.17 -9.45 -20.70
CA VAL A 27 0.08 -10.71 -19.95
C VAL A 27 -1.19 -10.73 -19.12
N THR A 28 -1.55 -11.90 -18.61
CA THR A 28 -2.63 -11.98 -17.61
C THR A 28 -2.16 -11.40 -16.28
N GLN A 29 -3.11 -10.94 -15.46
CA GLN A 29 -2.83 -10.47 -14.10
C GLN A 29 -2.12 -11.56 -13.26
N SER A 30 -2.49 -12.83 -13.41
CA SER A 30 -1.86 -13.95 -12.70
C SER A 30 -0.40 -14.14 -13.10
N THR A 31 -0.09 -14.07 -14.40
CA THR A 31 1.29 -14.13 -14.90
C THR A 31 2.11 -12.95 -14.41
N LEU A 32 1.56 -11.74 -14.45
CA LEU A 32 2.25 -10.55 -13.94
C LEU A 32 2.54 -10.69 -12.44
N SER A 33 1.54 -11.09 -11.64
CA SER A 33 1.70 -11.28 -10.19
C SER A 33 2.76 -12.33 -9.87
N HIS A 34 2.81 -13.43 -10.62
CA HIS A 34 3.83 -14.47 -10.47
C HIS A 34 5.23 -13.94 -10.76
N ARG A 35 5.41 -13.20 -11.86
CA ARG A 35 6.71 -12.62 -12.24
C ARG A 35 7.21 -11.59 -11.23
N ILE A 36 6.31 -10.77 -10.67
CA ILE A 36 6.66 -9.85 -9.59
C ILE A 36 7.06 -10.61 -8.32
N ARG A 37 6.36 -11.69 -7.96
CA ARG A 37 6.75 -12.50 -6.78
C ARG A 37 8.12 -13.13 -6.95
N GLN A 38 8.40 -13.75 -8.10
CA GLN A 38 9.75 -14.28 -8.38
C GLN A 38 10.84 -13.20 -8.31
N LEU A 39 10.53 -11.99 -8.77
CA LEU A 39 11.45 -10.86 -8.69
C LEU A 39 11.75 -10.45 -7.23
N GLU A 40 10.74 -10.40 -6.37
CA GLU A 40 10.90 -10.12 -4.94
C GLU A 40 11.66 -11.24 -4.22
N ASP A 41 11.39 -12.50 -4.57
CA ASP A 41 12.11 -13.67 -4.04
C ASP A 41 13.60 -13.61 -4.41
N GLU A 42 13.93 -13.25 -5.66
CA GLU A 42 15.32 -13.05 -6.11
C GLU A 42 15.99 -11.84 -5.44
N ALA A 43 15.23 -10.78 -5.13
CA ALA A 43 15.72 -9.59 -4.45
C ALA A 43 15.84 -9.77 -2.92
N GLY A 44 15.27 -10.84 -2.36
CA GLY A 44 15.24 -11.13 -0.93
C GLY A 44 14.39 -10.16 -0.10
N GLN A 45 13.59 -9.31 -0.75
CA GLN A 45 12.74 -8.33 -0.08
C GLN A 45 11.53 -7.94 -0.94
N PRO A 46 10.40 -7.52 -0.32
CA PRO A 46 9.28 -6.93 -1.05
C PRO A 46 9.72 -5.68 -1.80
N LEU A 47 9.27 -5.53 -3.05
CA LEU A 47 9.54 -4.36 -3.87
C LEU A 47 8.33 -3.43 -3.97
N LEU A 48 7.14 -3.92 -3.57
CA LEU A 48 5.89 -3.18 -3.63
C LEU A 48 5.36 -2.86 -2.23
N ALA A 49 5.08 -1.58 -1.99
CA ALA A 49 4.56 -1.09 -0.72
C ALA A 49 3.18 -1.66 -0.32
N THR A 50 2.39 -2.16 -1.27
CA THR A 50 1.15 -2.89 -0.97
C THR A 50 1.40 -4.23 -0.28
N ARG A 51 2.62 -4.77 -0.34
CA ARG A 51 3.08 -5.94 0.42
C ARG A 51 3.82 -5.55 1.70
N THR A 52 4.17 -4.27 1.85
CA THR A 52 4.77 -3.74 3.06
C THR A 52 3.70 -3.65 4.13
N LEU A 53 3.93 -4.35 5.24
CA LEU A 53 3.01 -4.43 6.36
C LEU A 53 2.63 -3.01 6.82
N PRO A 54 1.33 -2.74 7.07
CA PRO A 54 0.88 -1.52 7.72
C PRO A 54 1.70 -1.17 8.96
N GLU A 55 2.23 -2.17 9.66
CA GLU A 55 3.14 -2.05 10.81
C GLU A 55 4.38 -1.19 10.56
N GLU A 56 5.01 -1.28 9.39
CA GLU A 56 6.19 -0.44 9.07
C GLU A 56 5.78 1.02 8.88
N CYS A 57 4.64 1.26 8.24
CA CYS A 57 4.03 2.59 8.10
C CYS A 57 3.60 3.17 9.46
N PHE A 58 3.05 2.34 10.35
CA PHE A 58 2.66 2.73 11.70
C PHE A 58 3.88 3.02 12.58
N LYS A 59 4.91 2.16 12.56
CA LYS A 59 6.20 2.42 13.22
C LYS A 59 6.86 3.69 12.72
N ALA A 60 6.88 3.93 11.41
CA ALA A 60 7.46 5.13 10.82
C ALA A 60 6.73 6.42 11.24
N SER A 61 5.43 6.33 11.56
CA SER A 61 4.60 7.45 12.02
C SER A 61 4.53 7.60 13.55
N GLY A 62 5.11 6.68 14.32
CA GLY A 62 5.01 6.68 15.78
C GLY A 62 3.60 6.35 16.30
N ALA A 63 2.76 5.74 15.45
CA ALA A 63 1.43 5.31 15.81
C ALA A 63 1.46 3.83 16.22
N GLU A 64 0.80 3.49 17.33
CA GLU A 64 0.59 2.09 17.74
C GLU A 64 -0.81 1.65 17.26
N PRO A 65 -0.91 0.77 16.26
CA PRO A 65 -2.19 0.41 15.68
C PRO A 65 -2.94 -0.58 16.57
N ILE A 66 -4.20 -0.31 16.86
CA ILE A 66 -5.12 -1.28 17.46
C ILE A 66 -5.94 -1.88 16.32
N VAL A 67 -5.70 -3.15 15.99
CA VAL A 67 -6.45 -3.86 14.93
C VAL A 67 -7.80 -4.28 15.51
N VAL A 68 -8.85 -3.50 15.19
CA VAL A 68 -10.22 -3.74 15.69
C VAL A 68 -10.99 -4.74 14.81
N ALA A 69 -10.57 -4.93 13.55
CA ALA A 69 -11.13 -5.92 12.63
C ALA A 69 -10.15 -6.25 11.49
N GLU A 70 -10.10 -7.51 11.07
CA GLU A 70 -9.37 -7.96 9.87
C GLU A 70 -10.37 -8.49 8.83
N MET A 71 -10.72 -7.65 7.84
CA MET A 71 -11.65 -8.01 6.76
C MET A 71 -11.18 -7.41 5.42
N PRO A 72 -11.19 -8.18 4.31
CA PRO A 72 -10.57 -7.79 3.04
C PRO A 72 -11.49 -6.89 2.19
N THR A 73 -12.15 -5.89 2.77
CA THR A 73 -13.07 -5.04 1.99
C THR A 73 -13.11 -3.61 2.51
N VAL A 74 -12.65 -2.68 1.67
CA VAL A 74 -12.52 -1.24 1.96
C VAL A 74 -13.86 -0.58 2.33
N ALA A 75 -14.98 -1.03 1.75
CA ALA A 75 -16.30 -0.44 1.97
C ALA A 75 -16.84 -0.59 3.42
N PRO A 76 -16.87 -1.80 4.03
CA PRO A 76 -17.21 -1.96 5.45
C PRO A 76 -16.29 -1.15 6.39
N MET A 77 -14.99 -1.10 6.09
CA MET A 77 -14.00 -0.35 6.88
C MET A 77 -14.29 1.15 6.85
N LEU A 78 -14.55 1.72 5.67
CA LEU A 78 -14.99 3.11 5.54
C LEU A 78 -16.31 3.34 6.28
N GLY A 79 -17.25 2.40 6.20
CA GLY A 79 -18.51 2.46 6.96
C GLY A 79 -18.30 2.51 8.47
N LEU A 80 -17.31 1.79 9.00
CA LEU A 80 -16.97 1.78 10.42
C LEU A 80 -16.27 3.08 10.85
N VAL A 81 -15.31 3.56 10.05
CA VAL A 81 -14.60 4.83 10.26
C VAL A 81 -15.58 6.00 10.28
N LEU A 82 -16.53 6.04 9.34
CA LEU A 82 -17.51 7.13 9.24
C LEU A 82 -18.53 7.11 10.38
N ARG A 83 -18.77 5.96 11.03
CA ARG A 83 -19.74 5.80 12.12
C ARG A 83 -19.11 5.88 13.52
N ARG A 84 -17.78 5.96 13.63
CA ARG A 84 -17.03 5.93 14.90
C ARG A 84 -16.07 7.13 14.96
N LEU A 85 -15.62 7.49 16.16
CA LEU A 85 -14.61 8.55 16.36
C LEU A 85 -13.18 8.01 16.17
N ILE A 86 -12.91 7.41 15.01
CA ILE A 86 -11.63 6.77 14.70
C ILE A 86 -11.12 7.34 13.37
N GLY A 87 -9.84 7.74 13.34
CA GLY A 87 -9.18 8.15 12.10
C GLY A 87 -8.64 6.95 11.31
N ALA A 88 -8.62 7.03 9.99
CA ALA A 88 -8.04 6.00 9.13
C ALA A 88 -7.13 6.63 8.07
N ILE A 89 -6.02 5.96 7.80
CA ILE A 89 -5.16 6.24 6.65
C ILE A 89 -5.64 5.34 5.51
N VAL A 90 -6.05 5.96 4.41
CA VAL A 90 -6.48 5.25 3.20
C VAL A 90 -5.73 5.81 2.00
N ALA A 91 -5.60 5.00 0.96
CA ALA A 91 -5.15 5.51 -0.32
C ALA A 91 -6.13 6.59 -0.83
N ILE A 92 -5.62 7.61 -1.52
CA ILE A 92 -6.43 8.77 -1.93
C ILE A 92 -7.64 8.40 -2.79
N ASN A 93 -7.54 7.32 -3.56
CA ASN A 93 -8.62 6.77 -4.38
C ASN A 93 -9.68 6.00 -3.57
N ALA A 94 -9.41 5.67 -2.32
CA ALA A 94 -10.33 5.04 -1.39
C ALA A 94 -11.02 6.06 -0.46
N ALA A 95 -10.63 7.34 -0.51
CA ALA A 95 -11.29 8.39 0.25
C ALA A 95 -12.65 8.74 -0.37
N PRO A 96 -13.73 8.87 0.43
CA PRO A 96 -15.00 9.42 -0.03
C PRO A 96 -14.85 10.79 -0.69
N ALA A 97 -15.73 11.12 -1.64
CA ALA A 97 -15.69 12.39 -2.37
C ALA A 97 -15.78 13.65 -1.48
N GLN A 98 -16.26 13.50 -0.23
CA GLN A 98 -16.41 14.59 0.74
C GLN A 98 -15.29 14.59 1.80
N SER A 99 -14.21 13.84 1.57
CA SER A 99 -13.05 13.82 2.47
C SER A 99 -12.14 15.02 2.24
N PHE A 100 -11.65 15.60 3.32
CA PHE A 100 -10.60 16.63 3.29
C PHE A 100 -9.24 15.99 3.52
N ALA A 101 -8.21 16.47 2.82
CA ALA A 101 -6.84 16.06 3.06
C ALA A 101 -6.25 16.91 4.19
N VAL A 102 -5.62 16.25 5.17
CA VAL A 102 -4.81 16.93 6.20
C VAL A 102 -3.36 16.59 5.95
N THR A 103 -2.53 17.61 5.71
CA THR A 103 -1.08 17.42 5.65
C THR A 103 -0.54 17.33 7.07
N VAL A 104 -0.21 16.12 7.50
CA VAL A 104 0.49 15.91 8.77
C VAL A 104 1.98 16.08 8.52
N ARG A 105 2.54 17.21 8.95
CA ARG A 105 4.00 17.43 8.92
C ARG A 105 4.58 16.95 10.24
N ARG A 106 5.42 15.92 10.20
CA ARG A 106 6.19 15.49 11.38
C ARG A 106 7.12 16.63 11.79
N THR A 107 6.77 17.34 12.87
CA THR A 107 7.73 18.21 13.55
C THR A 107 8.75 17.28 14.19
N ALA A 108 10.05 17.48 13.93
CA ALA A 108 11.09 16.69 14.55
C ALA A 108 10.92 16.74 16.07
N LEU A 109 10.41 15.67 16.67
CA LEU A 109 10.51 15.45 18.10
C LEU A 109 12.00 15.34 18.39
N GLY A 110 12.54 16.36 19.05
CA GLY A 110 13.93 16.39 19.45
C GLY A 110 14.28 15.12 20.21
N ASN A 111 15.31 14.41 19.73
CA ASN A 111 16.00 13.41 20.52
C ASN A 111 16.57 14.09 21.76
N SER A 112 15.89 13.99 22.89
CA SER A 112 16.45 14.30 24.20
C SER A 112 15.81 13.40 25.24
N LEU A 113 16.25 12.15 25.25
CA LEU A 113 16.27 11.31 26.44
C LEU A 113 17.61 10.58 26.45
N ARG A 114 18.59 11.21 27.11
CA ARG A 114 19.58 10.49 27.92
C ARG A 114 18.90 10.01 29.19
#